data_AF-A0A7K0FUB2-F1
#
_entry.id   AF-A0A7K0FUB2-F1
#
_cell.length_a   1.000
_cell.length_b   1.000
_cell.length_c   1.000
_cell.angle_alpha   90.00
_cell.angle_beta   90.00
_cell.angle_gamma   90.00
#
_symmetry.space_group_name_H-M   'P 1'
#
loop_
_entity.id
_entity.type
_entity.pdbx_description
1 polymer ?
#
loop_
_entity_poly.entity_id
_entity_poly.type
_entity_poly.pdbx_seq_one_letter_code
_entity_poly.pdbx_strand_id
1 'polypeptide(L)'
;MLSNFLIKHIFRQEPEIGIFLGTVKQKGSTIAYVNSANIWRKETLNTKIKSIFTFNWIPSEDLIQTASKETLNQAIYGYETDYNEGLFKINSWHNSQHWNLEDLTEFDKKKSESLDALTILIRTSHRRLTSNSLHISIAKRAEFICVLLHPMVVKIPVTSVIHYVDIHSAFAFNEIRKANFPNADDLISYIYELQFIQQKIALSLHELVYLIDYAEKNKSNSLLIKAELSSISEVETIFAYLKASIEKTIVIIGLTFGIKNLETKKTHKSKIDALIKDIPQRVKELFYYEFVFNFISSESLDSLNNHRTGILHKKGISDLQPHSYLGKKSEENPLKKMFSVIMQQHAINSAVLIGTYAMLTDELVRLVPPDISPFDIPY
;
A
#
# COMPACT_ATOMS: atom_id res chain seq x y z
N MET A 1 4.10 -4.01 -34.11
CA MET A 1 3.29 -4.98 -34.87
C MET A 1 4.06 -6.22 -35.27
N LEU A 2 5.26 -6.10 -35.88
CA LEU A 2 6.05 -7.26 -36.32
C LEU A 2 6.39 -8.26 -35.17
N SER A 3 6.81 -7.77 -34.00
CA SER A 3 7.16 -8.63 -32.85
C SER A 3 5.99 -9.50 -32.37
N ASN A 4 4.77 -8.93 -32.29
CA ASN A 4 3.59 -9.67 -31.85
C ASN A 4 3.19 -10.73 -32.88
N PHE A 5 3.35 -10.43 -34.17
CA PHE A 5 3.11 -11.40 -35.24
C PHE A 5 4.09 -12.58 -35.13
N LEU A 6 5.39 -12.29 -34.97
CA LEU A 6 6.41 -13.33 -34.79
C LEU A 6 6.11 -14.22 -33.58
N ILE A 7 5.82 -13.62 -32.43
CA ILE A 7 5.54 -14.37 -31.19
C ILE A 7 4.30 -15.24 -31.32
N LYS A 8 3.19 -14.66 -31.80
CA LYS A 8 1.91 -15.37 -31.86
C LYS A 8 1.86 -16.41 -32.97
N HIS A 9 2.38 -16.10 -34.15
CA HIS A 9 2.15 -16.90 -35.35
C HIS A 9 3.37 -17.71 -35.80
N ILE A 10 4.59 -17.24 -35.51
CA ILE A 10 5.82 -17.98 -35.85
C ILE A 10 6.25 -18.84 -34.66
N PHE A 11 6.47 -18.24 -33.49
CA PHE A 11 6.93 -18.95 -32.29
C PHE A 11 5.80 -19.64 -31.52
N ARG A 12 4.53 -19.29 -31.81
CA ARG A 12 3.33 -19.82 -31.15
C ARG A 12 3.38 -19.73 -29.62
N GLN A 13 3.95 -18.63 -29.12
CA GLN A 13 4.05 -18.38 -27.69
C GLN A 13 2.92 -17.48 -27.18
N GLU A 14 2.66 -17.59 -25.89
CA GLU A 14 1.73 -16.71 -25.22
C GLU A 14 2.23 -15.26 -25.28
N PRO A 15 1.32 -14.29 -25.42
CA PRO A 15 1.67 -12.87 -25.47
C PRO A 15 2.20 -12.34 -24.13
N GLU A 16 1.88 -13.02 -23.03
CA GLU A 16 2.35 -12.71 -21.68
C GLU A 16 2.88 -13.98 -21.01
N ILE A 17 3.92 -13.83 -20.19
CA ILE A 17 4.53 -14.91 -19.41
C ILE A 17 4.36 -14.56 -17.94
N GLY A 18 3.71 -15.45 -17.18
CA GLY A 18 3.56 -15.33 -15.73
C GLY A 18 4.77 -15.90 -15.00
N ILE A 19 5.49 -15.07 -14.25
CA ILE A 19 6.70 -15.45 -13.50
C ILE A 19 6.42 -15.23 -12.02
N PHE A 20 6.52 -16.31 -11.24
CA PHE A 20 6.37 -16.25 -9.79
C PHE A 20 7.59 -15.57 -9.17
N LEU A 21 7.35 -14.70 -8.20
CA LEU A 21 8.38 -14.20 -7.32
C LEU A 21 8.74 -15.29 -6.32
N GLY A 22 10.03 -15.57 -6.14
CA GLY A 22 10.51 -16.64 -5.26
C GLY A 22 10.38 -18.03 -5.89
N THR A 23 10.77 -19.05 -5.13
CA THR A 23 10.88 -20.44 -5.63
C THR A 23 9.64 -21.29 -5.32
N VAL A 24 8.75 -20.83 -4.44
CA VAL A 24 7.62 -21.62 -3.91
C VAL A 24 6.30 -21.08 -4.45
N LYS A 25 5.47 -21.98 -4.97
CA LYS A 25 4.12 -21.65 -5.48
C LYS A 25 3.09 -21.98 -4.41
N GLN A 26 2.47 -20.98 -3.82
CA GLN A 26 1.40 -21.14 -2.83
C GLN A 26 0.36 -20.01 -2.97
N LYS A 27 -0.75 -20.13 -2.23
CA LYS A 27 -1.78 -19.10 -2.23
C LYS A 27 -1.18 -17.77 -1.76
N GLY A 28 -1.42 -16.70 -2.51
CA GLY A 28 -0.86 -15.37 -2.24
C GLY A 28 0.55 -15.13 -2.80
N SER A 29 1.15 -16.11 -3.50
CA SER A 29 2.42 -15.91 -4.20
C SER A 29 2.32 -14.73 -5.19
N THR A 30 3.32 -13.86 -5.17
CA THR A 30 3.38 -12.71 -6.08
C THR A 30 3.77 -13.14 -7.49
N ILE A 31 3.10 -12.62 -8.52
CA ILE A 31 3.32 -12.98 -9.93
C ILE A 31 3.57 -11.72 -10.77
N ALA A 32 4.62 -11.75 -11.59
CA ALA A 32 4.90 -10.77 -12.63
C ALA A 32 4.37 -11.28 -13.97
N TYR A 33 3.52 -10.50 -14.64
CA TYR A 33 3.09 -10.79 -16.01
C TYR A 33 3.91 -9.96 -16.98
N VAL A 34 4.82 -10.62 -17.70
CA VAL A 34 5.76 -9.95 -18.61
C VAL A 34 5.30 -10.11 -20.05
N ASN A 35 5.25 -9.01 -20.79
CA ASN A 35 4.89 -9.03 -22.19
C ASN A 35 6.02 -9.64 -23.04
N SER A 36 5.75 -10.76 -23.72
CA SER A 36 6.69 -11.49 -24.55
C SER A 36 7.30 -10.63 -25.67
N ALA A 37 6.53 -9.67 -26.20
CA ALA A 37 7.03 -8.77 -27.24
C ALA A 37 8.06 -7.76 -26.73
N ASN A 38 7.96 -7.37 -25.46
CA ASN A 38 8.97 -6.53 -24.83
C ASN A 38 10.27 -7.29 -24.62
N ILE A 39 10.19 -8.56 -24.19
CA ILE A 39 11.37 -9.44 -24.06
C ILE A 39 12.03 -9.65 -25.43
N TRP A 40 11.25 -10.03 -26.45
CA TRP A 40 11.76 -10.22 -27.81
C TRP A 40 12.47 -8.98 -28.35
N ARG A 41 12.00 -7.76 -28.04
CA ARG A 41 12.68 -6.53 -28.48
C ARG A 41 14.05 -6.36 -27.84
N LYS A 42 14.21 -6.73 -26.57
CA LYS A 42 15.47 -6.63 -25.82
C LYS A 42 16.47 -7.75 -26.15
N GLU A 43 16.06 -8.82 -26.83
CA GLU A 43 16.95 -9.91 -27.26
C GLU A 43 18.06 -9.45 -28.22
N THR A 44 19.21 -10.12 -28.17
CA THR A 44 20.35 -9.86 -29.05
C THR A 44 20.02 -10.25 -30.51
N LEU A 45 20.67 -9.59 -31.48
CA LEU A 45 20.42 -9.84 -32.90
C LEU A 45 20.70 -11.30 -33.28
N ASN A 46 21.78 -11.89 -32.76
CA ASN A 46 22.13 -13.29 -33.01
C ASN A 46 21.05 -14.25 -32.55
N THR A 47 20.50 -14.04 -31.35
CA THR A 47 19.41 -14.85 -30.80
C THR A 47 18.14 -14.69 -31.63
N LYS A 48 17.79 -13.46 -32.01
CA LYS A 48 16.64 -13.21 -32.90
C LYS A 48 16.75 -13.95 -34.22
N ILE A 49 17.90 -13.83 -34.88
CA ILE A 49 18.15 -14.49 -36.18
C ILE A 49 18.06 -16.01 -36.02
N LYS A 50 18.77 -16.57 -35.03
CA LYS A 50 18.73 -18.01 -34.73
C LYS A 50 17.29 -18.47 -34.50
N SER A 51 16.53 -17.79 -33.66
CA SER A 51 15.15 -18.14 -33.33
C SER A 51 14.19 -18.07 -34.51
N ILE A 52 14.37 -17.11 -35.42
CA ILE A 52 13.60 -17.03 -36.68
C ILE A 52 13.91 -18.25 -37.56
N PHE A 53 15.19 -18.61 -37.73
CA PHE A 53 15.57 -19.76 -38.55
C PHE A 53 15.18 -21.11 -37.93
N THR A 54 15.22 -21.22 -36.60
CA THR A 54 14.80 -22.44 -35.89
C THR A 54 13.29 -22.49 -35.63
N PHE A 55 12.54 -21.44 -35.99
CA PHE A 55 11.12 -21.27 -35.68
C PHE A 55 10.77 -21.49 -34.20
N ASN A 56 11.75 -21.28 -33.32
CA ASN A 56 11.66 -21.54 -31.90
C ASN A 56 12.45 -20.48 -31.15
N TRP A 57 11.78 -19.74 -30.29
CA TRP A 57 12.39 -18.73 -29.45
C TRP A 57 12.29 -19.16 -27.99
N ILE A 58 13.42 -19.21 -27.31
CA ILE A 58 13.48 -19.41 -25.87
C ILE A 58 14.07 -18.12 -25.30
N PRO A 59 13.29 -17.34 -24.53
CA PRO A 59 13.79 -16.10 -23.96
C PRO A 59 14.95 -16.35 -22.99
N SER A 60 15.95 -15.46 -22.99
CA SER A 60 17.03 -15.50 -22.01
C SER A 60 16.49 -15.37 -20.58
N GLU A 61 16.94 -16.22 -19.66
CA GLU A 61 16.53 -16.19 -18.25
C GLU A 61 16.82 -14.83 -17.59
N ASP A 62 17.98 -14.23 -17.90
CA ASP A 62 18.36 -12.90 -17.41
C ASP A 62 17.39 -11.80 -17.88
N LEU A 63 16.94 -11.87 -19.14
CA LEU A 63 15.97 -10.92 -19.67
C LEU A 63 14.59 -11.09 -19.03
N ILE A 64 14.20 -12.35 -18.77
CA ILE A 64 12.96 -12.68 -18.07
C ILE A 64 13.02 -12.11 -16.65
N GLN A 65 14.07 -12.39 -15.89
CA GLN A 65 14.25 -11.90 -14.52
C GLN A 65 14.27 -10.37 -14.45
N THR A 66 15.01 -9.73 -15.35
CA THR A 66 15.06 -8.26 -15.45
C THR A 66 13.68 -7.67 -15.73
N ALA A 67 12.96 -8.22 -16.71
CA ALA A 67 11.62 -7.74 -17.08
C ALA A 67 10.57 -8.02 -15.99
N SER A 68 10.69 -9.14 -15.26
CA SER A 68 9.87 -9.42 -14.07
C SER A 68 10.10 -8.39 -12.98
N LYS A 69 11.36 -8.09 -12.65
CA LYS A 69 11.72 -7.08 -11.65
C LYS A 69 11.17 -5.71 -12.05
N GLU A 70 11.35 -5.29 -13.31
CA GLU A 70 10.78 -4.05 -13.84
C GLU A 70 9.24 -4.00 -13.68
N THR A 71 8.55 -5.09 -14.02
CA THR A 71 7.08 -5.19 -13.92
C THR A 71 6.60 -5.12 -12.47
N LEU A 72 7.30 -5.79 -11.55
CA LEU A 72 6.96 -5.79 -10.13
C LEU A 72 7.26 -4.44 -9.48
N ASN A 73 8.36 -3.78 -9.85
CA ASN A 73 8.64 -2.43 -9.40
C ASN A 73 7.56 -1.45 -9.86
N GLN A 74 7.12 -1.53 -11.11
CA GLN A 74 6.04 -0.67 -11.61
C GLN A 74 4.69 -0.95 -10.94
N ALA A 75 4.39 -2.19 -10.61
CA ALA A 75 3.05 -2.58 -10.15
C ALA A 75 2.90 -2.71 -8.63
N ILE A 76 3.98 -2.95 -7.89
CA ILE A 76 3.95 -3.37 -6.49
C ILE A 76 4.97 -2.59 -5.66
N TYR A 77 6.23 -2.51 -6.08
CA TYR A 77 7.32 -2.03 -5.19
C TYR A 77 7.69 -0.56 -5.35
N GLY A 78 7.32 0.08 -6.47
CA GLY A 78 7.59 1.49 -6.73
C GLY A 78 9.06 1.80 -7.02
N TYR A 79 9.49 2.99 -6.59
CA TYR A 79 10.85 3.49 -6.76
C TYR A 79 11.65 3.42 -5.45
N GLU A 80 12.91 3.87 -5.48
CA GLU A 80 13.75 3.97 -4.29
C GLU A 80 13.08 4.80 -3.18
N THR A 81 12.35 5.85 -3.55
CA THR A 81 11.55 6.66 -2.61
C THR A 81 10.43 5.88 -1.92
N ASP A 82 10.06 4.72 -2.44
CA ASP A 82 9.05 3.78 -1.91
C ASP A 82 9.69 2.52 -1.29
N TYR A 83 11.01 2.52 -1.04
CA TYR A 83 11.73 1.38 -0.47
C TYR A 83 11.73 0.12 -1.37
N ASN A 84 11.74 0.32 -2.69
CA ASN A 84 11.53 -0.75 -3.67
C ASN A 84 12.49 -1.94 -3.53
N GLU A 85 13.80 -1.73 -3.48
CA GLU A 85 14.80 -2.81 -3.44
C GLU A 85 14.69 -3.61 -2.14
N GLY A 86 14.50 -2.93 -1.00
CA GLY A 86 14.28 -3.57 0.29
C GLY A 86 13.03 -4.45 0.28
N LEU A 87 11.89 -3.90 -0.16
CA LEU A 87 10.64 -4.63 -0.31
C LEU A 87 10.75 -5.82 -1.27
N PHE A 88 11.40 -5.63 -2.42
CA PHE A 88 11.59 -6.70 -3.41
C PHE A 88 12.39 -7.86 -2.81
N LYS A 89 13.50 -7.57 -2.13
CA LYS A 89 14.36 -8.59 -1.50
C LYS A 89 13.61 -9.39 -0.43
N ILE A 90 12.99 -8.71 0.53
CA ILE A 90 12.31 -9.39 1.64
C ILE A 90 11.09 -10.18 1.15
N ASN A 91 10.35 -9.65 0.17
CA ASN A 91 9.22 -10.37 -0.41
C ASN A 91 9.68 -11.54 -1.28
N SER A 92 10.79 -11.41 -2.02
CA SER A 92 11.38 -12.54 -2.75
C SER A 92 11.79 -13.67 -1.81
N TRP A 93 12.43 -13.34 -0.69
CA TRP A 93 12.75 -14.29 0.36
C TRP A 93 11.48 -14.93 0.95
N HIS A 94 10.47 -14.12 1.31
CA HIS A 94 9.22 -14.60 1.89
C HIS A 94 8.46 -15.55 0.96
N ASN A 95 8.40 -15.23 -0.34
CA ASN A 95 7.77 -16.08 -1.36
C ASN A 95 8.60 -17.33 -1.71
N SER A 96 9.83 -17.44 -1.20
CA SER A 96 10.67 -18.63 -1.33
C SER A 96 10.55 -19.57 -0.12
N GLN A 97 9.78 -19.19 0.90
CA GLN A 97 9.49 -20.02 2.07
C GLN A 97 8.19 -20.81 1.89
N HIS A 98 8.11 -21.97 2.53
CA HIS A 98 6.87 -22.74 2.67
C HIS A 98 6.15 -22.31 3.94
N TRP A 99 4.99 -21.68 3.80
CA TRP A 99 4.20 -21.21 4.94
C TRP A 99 2.99 -22.12 5.18
N ASN A 100 2.76 -22.48 6.44
CA ASN A 100 1.54 -23.18 6.85
C ASN A 100 0.46 -22.15 7.21
N LEU A 101 -0.74 -22.29 6.63
CA LEU A 101 -1.90 -21.40 6.83
C LEU A 101 -3.11 -22.13 7.44
N GLU A 102 -2.86 -23.21 8.19
CA GLU A 102 -3.89 -24.08 8.78
C GLU A 102 -4.70 -23.47 9.94
N ASP A 103 -4.20 -22.42 10.59
CA ASP A 103 -4.85 -21.80 11.76
C ASP A 103 -5.98 -20.81 11.38
N LEU A 104 -6.18 -20.57 10.08
CA LEU A 104 -7.20 -19.65 9.58
C LEU A 104 -8.61 -20.22 9.70
N THR A 105 -9.51 -19.45 10.31
CA THR A 105 -10.94 -19.75 10.25
C THR A 105 -11.50 -19.44 8.85
N GLU A 106 -12.67 -20.00 8.53
CA GLU A 106 -13.38 -19.68 7.28
C GLU A 106 -13.70 -18.18 7.13
N PHE A 107 -13.90 -17.47 8.25
CA PHE A 107 -14.13 -16.03 8.22
C PHE A 107 -12.86 -15.24 7.89
N ASP A 108 -11.71 -15.67 8.43
CA ASP A 108 -10.40 -15.06 8.14
C ASP A 108 -10.03 -15.25 6.66
N LYS A 109 -10.28 -16.45 6.11
CA LYS A 109 -10.09 -16.75 4.68
C LYS A 109 -10.89 -15.79 3.81
N LYS A 110 -12.20 -15.64 4.06
CA LYS A 110 -13.06 -14.71 3.29
C LYS A 110 -12.59 -13.26 3.37
N LYS A 111 -12.17 -12.79 4.54
CA LYS A 111 -11.61 -11.44 4.71
C LYS A 111 -10.35 -11.25 3.87
N SER A 112 -9.41 -12.20 3.96
CA SER A 112 -8.15 -12.13 3.19
C SER A 112 -8.40 -12.16 1.68
N GLU A 113 -9.27 -13.04 1.19
CA GLU A 113 -9.62 -13.13 -0.23
C GLU A 113 -10.31 -11.87 -0.75
N SER A 114 -11.14 -11.24 0.08
CA SER A 114 -11.79 -9.98 -0.26
C SER A 114 -10.78 -8.83 -0.40
N LEU A 115 -9.78 -8.76 0.49
CA LEU A 115 -8.69 -7.79 0.39
C LEU A 115 -7.85 -8.05 -0.86
N ASP A 116 -7.47 -9.31 -1.14
CA ASP A 116 -6.67 -9.67 -2.31
C ASP A 116 -7.39 -9.30 -3.63
N ALA A 117 -8.68 -9.61 -3.72
CA ALA A 117 -9.49 -9.25 -4.89
C ALA A 117 -9.54 -7.73 -5.11
N LEU A 118 -9.72 -6.95 -4.04
CA LEU A 118 -9.73 -5.50 -4.11
C LEU A 118 -8.34 -4.94 -4.46
N THR A 119 -7.27 -5.50 -3.91
CA THR A 119 -5.88 -5.15 -4.26
C THR A 119 -5.63 -5.33 -5.76
N ILE A 120 -6.05 -6.46 -6.34
CA ILE A 120 -5.89 -6.72 -7.79
C ILE A 120 -6.64 -5.68 -8.62
N LEU A 121 -7.88 -5.34 -8.25
CA LEU A 121 -8.68 -4.33 -8.96
C LEU A 121 -8.03 -2.95 -8.89
N ILE A 122 -7.58 -2.54 -7.70
CA ILE A 122 -6.93 -1.25 -7.48
C ILE A 122 -5.63 -1.16 -8.29
N ARG A 123 -4.74 -2.16 -8.18
CA ARG A 123 -3.49 -2.20 -8.95
C ARG A 123 -3.73 -2.17 -10.46
N THR A 124 -4.79 -2.83 -10.94
CA THR A 124 -5.16 -2.81 -12.36
C THR A 124 -5.62 -1.42 -12.81
N SER A 125 -6.39 -0.71 -11.98
CA SER A 125 -6.79 0.67 -12.24
C SER A 125 -5.57 1.59 -12.24
N HIS A 126 -4.71 1.52 -11.21
CA HIS A 126 -3.51 2.35 -11.09
C HIS A 126 -2.53 2.16 -12.26
N ARG A 127 -2.34 0.94 -12.77
CA ARG A 127 -1.49 0.70 -13.96
C ARG A 127 -1.91 1.51 -15.19
N ARG A 128 -3.18 1.90 -15.31
CA ARG A 128 -3.68 2.71 -16.43
C ARG A 128 -3.36 4.19 -16.29
N LEU A 129 -3.15 4.67 -15.06
CA LEU A 129 -2.69 6.03 -14.78
C LEU A 129 -1.18 6.00 -14.52
N THR A 130 -0.38 6.42 -15.49
CA THR A 130 1.08 6.53 -15.37
C THR A 130 1.55 7.67 -14.44
N SER A 131 0.72 8.10 -13.47
CA SER A 131 1.03 9.27 -12.66
C SER A 131 1.87 8.89 -11.44
N ASN A 132 3.16 9.23 -11.47
CA ASN A 132 4.06 9.17 -10.32
C ASN A 132 3.54 9.95 -9.10
N SER A 133 2.53 10.82 -9.26
CA SER A 133 1.94 11.61 -8.18
C SER A 133 1.19 10.78 -7.12
N LEU A 134 0.86 9.51 -7.41
CA LEU A 134 0.19 8.61 -6.46
C LEU A 134 1.16 7.80 -5.60
N HIS A 135 2.47 7.98 -5.77
CA HIS A 135 3.47 7.33 -4.94
C HIS A 135 3.55 8.01 -3.58
N ILE A 136 3.38 7.24 -2.51
CA ILE A 136 3.45 7.77 -1.14
C ILE A 136 4.86 8.30 -0.83
N SER A 137 5.90 7.68 -1.41
CA SER A 137 7.30 8.02 -1.18
C SER A 137 7.68 7.94 0.31
N ILE A 138 7.32 6.82 0.98
CA ILE A 138 7.53 6.65 2.43
C ILE A 138 9.02 6.74 2.79
N ALA A 139 9.91 6.10 2.02
CA ALA A 139 11.34 6.08 2.34
C ALA A 139 11.94 7.49 2.32
N LYS A 140 11.48 8.37 1.44
CA LYS A 140 11.89 9.78 1.41
C LYS A 140 11.52 10.56 2.69
N ARG A 141 10.50 10.11 3.41
CA ARG A 141 9.91 10.83 4.56
C ARG A 141 10.26 10.18 5.91
N ALA A 142 10.33 8.86 5.96
CA ALA A 142 10.51 8.06 7.17
C ALA A 142 11.29 6.77 6.85
N GLU A 143 12.49 6.90 6.29
CA GLU A 143 13.34 5.77 5.89
C GLU A 143 13.55 4.75 7.03
N PHE A 144 13.79 5.22 8.25
CA PHE A 144 14.01 4.35 9.40
C PHE A 144 12.79 3.46 9.73
N ILE A 145 11.58 3.90 9.40
CA ILE A 145 10.36 3.08 9.56
C ILE A 145 10.32 1.98 8.51
N CYS A 146 10.82 2.22 7.29
CA CYS A 146 10.91 1.18 6.26
C CYS A 146 11.87 0.05 6.63
N VAL A 147 12.88 0.32 7.47
CA VAL A 147 13.79 -0.73 7.97
C VAL A 147 13.04 -1.77 8.82
N LEU A 148 11.95 -1.38 9.49
CA LEU A 148 11.11 -2.31 10.28
C LEU A 148 10.48 -3.40 9.42
N LEU A 149 10.33 -3.19 8.10
CA LEU A 149 9.74 -4.15 7.18
C LEU A 149 10.54 -5.46 7.12
N HIS A 150 11.86 -5.41 7.35
CA HIS A 150 12.72 -6.58 7.32
C HIS A 150 12.33 -7.62 8.38
N PRO A 151 12.37 -7.32 9.69
CA PRO A 151 11.94 -8.28 10.71
C PRO A 151 10.44 -8.57 10.63
N MET A 152 9.61 -7.65 10.14
CA MET A 152 8.16 -7.87 10.00
C MET A 152 7.81 -9.00 9.02
N VAL A 153 8.66 -9.29 8.03
CA VAL A 153 8.34 -10.24 6.95
C VAL A 153 8.02 -11.67 7.41
N VAL A 154 8.44 -12.04 8.62
CA VAL A 154 8.20 -13.37 9.22
C VAL A 154 6.88 -13.47 9.98
N LYS A 155 6.18 -12.35 10.22
CA LYS A 155 4.85 -12.32 10.88
C LYS A 155 3.81 -11.52 10.11
N ILE A 156 4.14 -10.29 9.73
CA ILE A 156 3.27 -9.35 9.00
C ILE A 156 4.04 -8.82 7.78
N PRO A 157 4.21 -9.66 6.74
CA PRO A 157 4.85 -9.25 5.49
C PRO A 157 4.07 -8.13 4.80
N VAL A 158 4.72 -6.97 4.67
CA VAL A 158 4.25 -5.86 3.84
C VAL A 158 4.65 -6.14 2.40
N THR A 159 3.65 -6.27 1.53
CA THR A 159 3.86 -6.61 0.11
C THR A 159 4.03 -5.36 -0.76
N SER A 160 3.48 -4.22 -0.34
CA SER A 160 3.58 -2.96 -1.08
C SER A 160 3.41 -1.75 -0.16
N VAL A 161 4.08 -0.65 -0.51
CA VAL A 161 3.88 0.67 0.10
C VAL A 161 3.67 1.78 -0.94
N ILE A 162 3.50 1.41 -2.21
CA ILE A 162 3.51 2.35 -3.35
C ILE A 162 2.34 3.34 -3.28
N HIS A 163 1.11 2.84 -3.07
CA HIS A 163 -0.11 3.65 -3.00
C HIS A 163 -0.79 3.60 -1.64
N TYR A 164 -0.49 2.57 -0.85
CA TYR A 164 -0.92 2.33 0.53
C TYR A 164 -0.09 1.17 1.09
N VAL A 165 -0.14 0.95 2.41
CA VAL A 165 0.52 -0.19 3.06
C VAL A 165 -0.34 -1.44 2.87
N ASP A 166 0.10 -2.34 2.01
CA ASP A 166 -0.53 -3.62 1.72
C ASP A 166 0.22 -4.76 2.40
N ILE A 167 -0.51 -5.70 3.01
CA ILE A 167 0.07 -6.84 3.72
C ILE A 167 -0.41 -8.16 3.12
N HIS A 168 0.38 -9.23 3.24
CA HIS A 168 -0.10 -10.58 2.92
C HIS A 168 -1.05 -11.05 4.03
N SER A 169 -2.32 -10.67 3.89
CA SER A 169 -3.34 -10.74 4.94
C SER A 169 -3.60 -12.15 5.46
N ALA A 170 -3.64 -13.15 4.58
CA ALA A 170 -3.83 -14.55 4.98
C ALA A 170 -2.71 -15.02 5.93
N PHE A 171 -1.46 -14.65 5.65
CA PHE A 171 -0.33 -15.01 6.51
C PHE A 171 -0.36 -14.25 7.83
N ALA A 172 -0.59 -12.93 7.78
CA ALA A 172 -0.67 -12.12 8.99
C ALA A 172 -1.80 -12.59 9.94
N PHE A 173 -2.98 -12.92 9.40
CA PHE A 173 -4.09 -13.46 10.19
C PHE A 173 -3.75 -14.84 10.76
N ASN A 174 -3.07 -15.69 10.00
CA ASN A 174 -2.62 -17.00 10.47
C ASN A 174 -1.66 -16.85 11.66
N GLU A 175 -0.68 -15.96 11.56
CA GLU A 175 0.28 -15.74 12.65
C GLU A 175 -0.37 -15.16 13.91
N ILE A 176 -1.41 -14.33 13.78
CA ILE A 176 -2.22 -13.86 14.92
C ILE A 176 -2.97 -15.03 15.57
N ARG A 177 -3.57 -15.92 14.79
CA ARG A 177 -4.28 -17.11 15.29
C ARG A 177 -3.32 -18.07 15.99
N LYS A 178 -2.20 -18.38 15.35
CA LYS A 178 -1.14 -19.26 15.86
C LYS A 178 -0.57 -18.77 17.20
N ALA A 179 -0.52 -17.46 17.40
CA ALA A 179 -0.10 -16.85 18.66
C ALA A 179 -1.14 -16.93 19.79
N ASN A 180 -2.33 -17.50 19.54
CA ASN A 180 -3.42 -17.63 20.50
C ASN A 180 -3.78 -16.30 21.21
N PHE A 181 -3.83 -15.22 20.44
CA PHE A 181 -4.19 -13.89 20.96
C PHE A 181 -5.59 -13.91 21.59
N PRO A 182 -5.78 -13.42 22.84
CA PRO A 182 -7.09 -13.42 23.50
C PRO A 182 -8.19 -12.66 22.73
N ASN A 183 -7.80 -11.64 21.97
CA ASN A 183 -8.72 -10.82 21.16
C ASN A 183 -8.45 -11.00 19.66
N ALA A 184 -8.04 -12.20 19.21
CA ALA A 184 -7.66 -12.44 17.82
C ALA A 184 -8.77 -12.05 16.82
N ASP A 185 -10.04 -12.32 17.14
CA ASP A 185 -11.18 -11.98 16.29
C ASP A 185 -11.31 -10.46 16.06
N ASP A 186 -11.23 -9.68 17.13
CA ASP A 186 -11.31 -8.23 17.08
C ASP A 186 -10.10 -7.65 16.36
N LEU A 187 -8.90 -8.14 16.70
CA LEU A 187 -7.65 -7.67 16.10
C LEU A 187 -7.63 -7.91 14.57
N ILE A 188 -7.99 -9.12 14.12
CA ILE A 188 -8.09 -9.45 12.68
C ILE A 188 -9.17 -8.59 12.01
N SER A 189 -10.31 -8.35 12.67
CA SER A 189 -11.37 -7.49 12.14
C SER A 189 -10.88 -6.05 11.96
N TYR A 190 -10.18 -5.49 12.94
CA TYR A 190 -9.63 -4.14 12.84
C TYR A 190 -8.52 -4.01 11.79
N ILE A 191 -7.65 -5.01 11.68
CA ILE A 191 -6.62 -5.03 10.63
C ILE A 191 -7.29 -5.11 9.24
N TYR A 192 -8.28 -5.98 9.07
CA TYR A 192 -9.06 -6.08 7.82
C TYR A 192 -9.70 -4.73 7.46
N GLU A 193 -10.39 -4.10 8.40
CA GLU A 193 -11.04 -2.83 8.13
C GLU A 193 -10.05 -1.69 7.88
N LEU A 194 -8.87 -1.73 8.52
CA LEU A 194 -7.80 -0.76 8.29
C LEU A 194 -7.18 -0.92 6.90
N GLN A 195 -6.90 -2.15 6.46
CA GLN A 195 -6.46 -2.46 5.11
C GLN A 195 -7.50 -2.03 4.06
N PHE A 196 -8.78 -2.26 4.34
CA PHE A 196 -9.88 -1.78 3.49
C PHE A 196 -9.95 -0.24 3.41
N ILE A 197 -9.71 0.47 4.51
CA ILE A 197 -9.61 1.93 4.52
C ILE A 197 -8.42 2.41 3.69
N GLN A 198 -7.26 1.76 3.81
CA GLN A 198 -6.06 2.05 3.04
C GLN A 198 -6.32 1.92 1.52
N GLN A 199 -6.97 0.83 1.11
CA GLN A 199 -7.41 0.59 -0.27
C GLN A 199 -8.39 1.67 -0.76
N LYS A 200 -9.36 2.08 0.08
CA LYS A 200 -10.30 3.17 -0.24
C LYS A 200 -9.61 4.52 -0.42
N ILE A 201 -8.64 4.85 0.44
CA ILE A 201 -7.85 6.08 0.29
C ILE A 201 -7.12 6.07 -1.06
N ALA A 202 -6.47 4.96 -1.40
CA ALA A 202 -5.75 4.83 -2.67
C ALA A 202 -6.66 4.95 -3.91
N LEU A 203 -7.89 4.42 -3.83
CA LEU A 203 -8.90 4.56 -4.89
C LEU A 203 -9.41 6.00 -5.02
N SER A 204 -9.77 6.65 -3.91
CA SER A 204 -10.21 8.06 -3.94
C SER A 204 -9.10 9.01 -4.40
N LEU A 205 -7.84 8.74 -4.05
CA LEU A 205 -6.69 9.48 -4.57
C LEU A 205 -6.52 9.28 -6.09
N HIS A 206 -6.74 8.07 -6.59
CA HIS A 206 -6.74 7.79 -8.03
C HIS A 206 -7.79 8.64 -8.76
N GLU A 207 -9.02 8.63 -8.26
CA GLU A 207 -10.12 9.41 -8.82
C GLU A 207 -9.82 10.92 -8.75
N LEU A 208 -9.27 11.41 -7.64
CA LEU A 208 -8.89 12.81 -7.50
C LEU A 208 -7.83 13.23 -8.53
N VAL A 209 -6.83 12.40 -8.81
CA VAL A 209 -5.83 12.69 -9.86
C VAL A 209 -6.48 12.71 -11.25
N TYR A 210 -7.38 11.77 -11.53
CA TYR A 210 -8.13 11.75 -12.79
C TYR A 210 -8.97 13.02 -12.96
N LEU A 211 -9.67 13.46 -11.91
CA LEU A 211 -10.49 14.67 -11.93
C LEU A 211 -9.63 15.93 -12.10
N ILE A 212 -8.45 15.99 -11.47
CA ILE A 212 -7.48 17.08 -11.67
C ILE A 212 -7.06 17.13 -13.15
N ASP A 213 -6.60 16.01 -13.72
CA ASP A 213 -6.18 15.93 -15.12
C ASP A 213 -7.32 16.32 -16.09
N TYR A 214 -8.54 15.86 -15.80
CA TYR A 214 -9.73 16.21 -16.57
C TYR A 214 -10.03 17.72 -16.52
N ALA A 215 -9.99 18.33 -15.34
CA ALA A 215 -10.22 19.77 -15.17
C ALA A 215 -9.17 20.61 -15.90
N GLU A 216 -7.90 20.18 -15.89
CA GLU A 216 -6.82 20.89 -16.61
C GLU A 216 -6.99 20.87 -18.13
N LYS A 217 -7.54 19.78 -18.68
CA LYS A 217 -7.75 19.58 -20.11
C LYS A 217 -9.03 20.25 -20.64
N ASN A 218 -10.05 20.46 -19.80
CA ASN A 218 -11.41 20.83 -20.23
C ASN A 218 -11.94 22.16 -19.66
N LYS A 219 -11.06 23.18 -19.56
CA LYS A 219 -11.23 24.46 -18.81
C LYS A 219 -12.49 25.33 -19.05
N SER A 220 -13.43 24.95 -19.93
CA SER A 220 -14.53 25.83 -20.38
C SER A 220 -15.92 25.18 -20.47
N ASN A 221 -16.13 23.98 -19.91
CA ASN A 221 -17.35 23.19 -20.14
C ASN A 221 -18.22 23.03 -18.87
N SER A 222 -19.54 22.88 -18.99
CA SER A 222 -20.44 22.61 -17.84
C SER A 222 -20.11 21.31 -17.09
N LEU A 223 -19.46 20.36 -17.77
CA LEU A 223 -18.88 19.14 -17.21
C LEU A 223 -17.79 19.42 -16.16
N LEU A 224 -17.15 20.60 -16.20
CA LEU A 224 -16.15 21.05 -15.23
C LEU A 224 -16.75 21.21 -13.82
N ILE A 225 -17.94 21.81 -13.72
CA ILE A 225 -18.64 22.00 -12.43
C ILE A 225 -18.93 20.65 -11.76
N LYS A 226 -19.29 19.62 -12.54
CA LYS A 226 -19.52 18.27 -12.02
C LYS A 226 -18.23 17.62 -11.53
N ALA A 227 -17.14 17.70 -12.31
CA ALA A 227 -15.84 17.17 -11.93
C ALA A 227 -15.28 17.85 -10.66
N GLU A 228 -15.52 19.15 -10.50
CA GLU A 228 -15.11 19.93 -9.33
C GLU A 228 -15.93 19.57 -8.07
N LEU A 229 -17.25 19.46 -8.17
CA LEU A 229 -18.09 18.97 -7.06
C LEU A 229 -17.72 17.55 -6.65
N SER A 230 -17.45 16.68 -7.61
CA SER A 230 -16.91 15.33 -7.36
C SER A 230 -15.56 15.39 -6.66
N SER A 231 -14.67 16.30 -7.04
CA SER A 231 -13.35 16.46 -6.40
C SER A 231 -13.46 16.87 -4.94
N ILE A 232 -14.40 17.76 -4.60
CA ILE A 232 -14.66 18.15 -3.20
C ILE A 232 -15.16 16.95 -2.39
N SER A 233 -16.10 16.18 -2.95
CA SER A 233 -16.63 14.99 -2.29
C SER A 233 -15.56 13.91 -2.07
N GLU A 234 -14.65 13.71 -3.03
CA GLU A 234 -13.51 12.79 -2.86
C GLU A 234 -12.55 13.29 -1.79
N VAL A 235 -12.22 14.58 -1.77
CA VAL A 235 -11.37 15.19 -0.74
C VAL A 235 -11.95 14.99 0.66
N GLU A 236 -13.24 15.27 0.86
CA GLU A 236 -13.91 15.04 2.15
C GLU A 236 -13.87 13.57 2.57
N THR A 237 -14.10 12.68 1.61
CA THR A 237 -14.06 11.22 1.82
C THR A 237 -12.67 10.77 2.25
N ILE A 238 -11.61 11.26 1.60
CA ILE A 238 -10.24 10.91 1.97
C ILE A 238 -9.91 11.42 3.37
N PHE A 239 -10.29 12.66 3.73
CA PHE A 239 -10.07 13.16 5.10
C PHE A 239 -10.79 12.30 6.16
N ALA A 240 -12.03 11.87 5.88
CA ALA A 240 -12.77 10.99 6.77
C ALA A 240 -12.05 9.64 6.96
N TYR A 241 -11.53 9.07 5.87
CA TYR A 241 -10.76 7.82 5.91
C TYR A 241 -9.41 7.95 6.60
N LEU A 242 -8.67 9.05 6.38
CA LEU A 242 -7.41 9.31 7.09
C LEU A 242 -7.63 9.41 8.60
N LYS A 243 -8.71 10.06 9.03
CA LYS A 243 -9.10 10.13 10.45
C LYS A 243 -9.49 8.76 11.00
N ALA A 244 -10.31 8.01 10.27
CA ALA A 244 -10.71 6.66 10.67
C ALA A 244 -9.51 5.71 10.78
N SER A 245 -8.50 5.86 9.90
CA SER A 245 -7.24 5.12 9.95
C SER A 245 -6.50 5.34 11.27
N ILE A 246 -6.39 6.59 11.73
CA ILE A 246 -5.74 6.92 13.01
C ILE A 246 -6.51 6.29 14.19
N GLU A 247 -7.84 6.43 14.21
CA GLU A 247 -8.67 5.86 15.27
C GLU A 247 -8.55 4.33 15.36
N LYS A 248 -8.53 3.63 14.22
CA LYS A 248 -8.34 2.17 14.20
C LYS A 248 -6.93 1.75 14.57
N THR A 249 -5.93 2.54 14.21
CA THR A 249 -4.54 2.32 14.63
C THR A 249 -4.44 2.29 16.16
N ILE A 250 -5.06 3.25 16.85
CA ILE A 250 -5.11 3.29 18.31
C ILE A 250 -5.75 2.04 18.90
N VAL A 251 -6.85 1.57 18.31
CA VAL A 251 -7.54 0.35 18.75
C VAL A 251 -6.67 -0.89 18.53
N ILE A 252 -5.99 -1.01 17.39
CA ILE A 252 -5.06 -2.12 17.10
C ILE A 252 -3.92 -2.15 18.12
N ILE A 253 -3.30 -1.00 18.45
CA ILE A 253 -2.25 -0.93 19.48
C ILE A 253 -2.82 -1.40 20.83
N GLY A 254 -4.01 -0.93 21.19
CA GLY A 254 -4.67 -1.35 22.43
C GLY A 254 -4.93 -2.86 22.50
N LEU A 255 -5.50 -3.44 21.44
CA LEU A 255 -5.78 -4.87 21.35
C LEU A 255 -4.49 -5.70 21.38
N THR A 256 -3.42 -5.23 20.72
CA THR A 256 -2.09 -5.85 20.71
C THR A 256 -1.53 -6.01 22.13
N PHE A 257 -1.76 -5.02 22.99
CA PHE A 257 -1.24 -5.03 24.36
C PHE A 257 -2.30 -5.31 25.43
N GLY A 258 -3.48 -5.83 25.04
CA GLY A 258 -4.54 -6.23 25.96
C GLY A 258 -5.27 -5.08 26.67
N ILE A 259 -5.16 -3.85 26.16
CA ILE A 259 -5.80 -2.65 26.71
C ILE A 259 -7.25 -2.61 26.20
N LYS A 260 -8.20 -2.85 27.11
CA LYS A 260 -9.62 -2.96 26.79
C LYS A 260 -10.33 -1.60 26.82
N ASN A 261 -11.52 -1.54 26.23
CA ASN A 261 -12.43 -0.40 26.33
C ASN A 261 -11.92 0.93 25.74
N LEU A 262 -11.01 0.88 24.75
CA LEU A 262 -10.60 2.09 24.03
C LEU A 262 -11.73 2.63 23.15
N GLU A 263 -12.57 1.77 22.57
CA GLU A 263 -13.68 2.20 21.70
C GLU A 263 -14.80 2.93 22.46
N THR A 264 -15.01 2.58 23.73
CA THR A 264 -16.07 3.17 24.55
C THR A 264 -15.71 4.58 25.03
N LYS A 265 -14.46 5.01 24.82
CA LYS A 265 -13.98 6.36 25.12
C LYS A 265 -14.52 7.35 24.09
N LYS A 266 -15.27 8.35 24.57
CA LYS A 266 -15.95 9.34 23.72
C LYS A 266 -15.00 10.28 22.97
N THR A 267 -13.85 10.61 23.56
CA THR A 267 -12.91 11.59 22.97
C THR A 267 -11.60 10.93 22.61
N HIS A 268 -11.00 11.38 21.51
CA HIS A 268 -9.69 10.93 21.06
C HIS A 268 -8.62 11.07 22.16
N LYS A 269 -8.57 12.24 22.82
CA LYS A 269 -7.68 12.46 23.97
C LYS A 269 -7.86 11.41 25.06
N SER A 270 -9.10 11.08 25.42
CA SER A 270 -9.36 10.05 26.44
C SER A 270 -8.96 8.64 26.02
N LYS A 271 -8.88 8.35 24.71
CA LYS A 271 -8.32 7.10 24.18
C LYS A 271 -6.81 7.07 24.33
N ILE A 272 -6.15 8.14 23.91
CA ILE A 272 -4.69 8.28 23.99
C ILE A 272 -4.21 8.26 25.44
N ASP A 273 -4.86 8.99 26.35
CA ASP A 273 -4.52 9.00 27.78
C ASP A 273 -4.63 7.59 28.38
N ALA A 274 -5.68 6.83 28.03
CA ALA A 274 -5.84 5.44 28.46
C ALA A 274 -4.77 4.53 27.86
N LEU A 275 -4.47 4.69 26.57
CA LEU A 275 -3.44 3.93 25.87
C LEU A 275 -2.05 4.14 26.50
N ILE A 276 -1.63 5.39 26.69
CA ILE A 276 -0.30 5.74 27.25
C ILE A 276 -0.14 5.24 28.69
N LYS A 277 -1.23 5.29 29.47
CA LYS A 277 -1.22 4.85 30.87
C LYS A 277 -0.98 3.34 30.98
N ASP A 278 -1.64 2.56 30.14
CA ASP A 278 -1.68 1.10 30.28
C ASP A 278 -0.68 0.37 29.36
N ILE A 279 0.00 1.09 28.45
CA ILE A 279 0.98 0.47 27.56
C ILE A 279 2.25 0.01 28.31
N PRO A 280 2.74 -1.23 28.08
CA PRO A 280 3.88 -1.77 28.81
C PRO A 280 5.17 -0.95 28.60
N GLN A 281 6.00 -0.86 29.65
CA GLN A 281 7.26 -0.11 29.61
C GLN A 281 8.20 -0.56 28.49
N ARG A 282 8.30 -1.88 28.24
CA ARG A 282 9.08 -2.44 27.13
C ARG A 282 8.70 -1.91 25.74
N VAL A 283 7.44 -1.51 25.56
CA VAL A 283 6.94 -0.92 24.30
C VAL A 283 7.38 0.53 24.19
N LYS A 284 7.44 1.25 25.32
CA LYS A 284 7.95 2.63 25.39
C LYS A 284 9.44 2.74 25.08
N GLU A 285 10.18 1.64 25.29
CA GLU A 285 11.61 1.53 25.02
C GLU A 285 11.93 1.24 23.54
N LEU A 286 10.93 0.89 22.72
CA LEU A 286 11.13 0.69 21.29
C LEU A 286 11.50 2.01 20.61
N PHE A 287 12.53 1.98 19.76
CA PHE A 287 13.07 3.19 19.13
C PHE A 287 12.08 3.94 18.22
N TYR A 288 11.01 3.27 17.78
CA TYR A 288 9.94 3.84 16.95
C TYR A 288 8.65 4.15 17.74
N TYR A 289 8.66 3.96 19.07
CA TYR A 289 7.52 4.27 19.94
C TYR A 289 7.14 5.75 19.84
N GLU A 290 8.09 6.65 20.06
CA GLU A 290 7.85 8.09 20.04
C GLU A 290 7.29 8.54 18.70
N PHE A 291 7.80 7.99 17.59
CA PHE A 291 7.27 8.27 16.26
C PHE A 291 5.77 7.92 16.18
N VAL A 292 5.39 6.67 16.52
CA VAL A 292 4.00 6.23 16.46
C VAL A 292 3.11 7.09 17.38
N PHE A 293 3.55 7.31 18.62
CA PHE A 293 2.74 7.99 19.64
C PHE A 293 2.59 9.49 19.39
N ASN A 294 3.63 10.17 18.88
CA ASN A 294 3.53 11.58 18.50
C ASN A 294 2.48 11.78 17.41
N PHE A 295 2.41 10.87 16.44
CA PHE A 295 1.46 11.01 15.32
C PHE A 295 0.02 10.60 15.64
N ILE A 296 -0.19 9.58 16.47
CA ILE A 296 -1.56 9.25 16.90
C ILE A 296 -2.11 10.22 17.95
N SER A 297 -1.27 11.09 18.51
CA SER A 297 -1.72 12.11 19.48
C SER A 297 -2.57 13.22 18.84
N SER A 298 -3.31 13.96 19.68
CA SER A 298 -4.37 14.87 19.24
C SER A 298 -3.92 15.96 18.26
N GLU A 299 -2.65 16.39 18.29
CA GLU A 299 -2.15 17.45 17.41
C GLU A 299 -2.27 17.09 15.92
N SER A 300 -2.11 15.81 15.56
CA SER A 300 -2.23 15.35 14.18
C SER A 300 -3.68 15.33 13.69
N LEU A 301 -4.63 14.91 14.54
CA LEU A 301 -6.05 14.96 14.21
C LEU A 301 -6.61 16.38 14.19
N ASP A 302 -6.13 17.24 15.09
CA ASP A 302 -6.52 18.65 15.12
C ASP A 302 -5.97 19.37 13.89
N SER A 303 -4.74 19.09 13.48
CA SER A 303 -4.20 19.55 12.20
C SER A 303 -5.07 19.12 11.02
N LEU A 304 -5.48 17.84 10.96
CA LEU A 304 -6.38 17.32 9.93
C LEU A 304 -7.76 17.98 9.95
N ASN A 305 -8.35 18.16 11.13
CA ASN A 305 -9.64 18.81 11.30
C ASN A 305 -9.55 20.31 10.95
N ASN A 306 -8.42 20.98 11.24
CA ASN A 306 -8.20 22.38 10.90
C ASN A 306 -8.04 22.57 9.40
N HIS A 307 -7.32 21.67 8.72
CA HIS A 307 -7.25 21.66 7.27
C HIS A 307 -8.65 21.45 6.68
N ARG A 308 -9.35 20.37 7.07
CA ARG A 308 -10.72 20.09 6.63
C ARG A 308 -11.67 21.28 6.87
N THR A 309 -11.66 21.85 8.07
CA THR A 309 -12.53 22.98 8.43
C THR A 309 -12.17 24.25 7.65
N GLY A 310 -10.89 24.54 7.46
CA GLY A 310 -10.44 25.68 6.65
C GLY A 310 -10.89 25.58 5.20
N ILE A 311 -10.90 24.36 4.66
CA ILE A 311 -11.36 24.04 3.29
C ILE A 311 -12.88 24.15 3.17
N LEU A 312 -13.62 23.68 4.19
CA LEU A 312 -15.09 23.70 4.23
C LEU A 312 -15.69 25.01 4.77
N HIS A 313 -14.86 26.00 5.13
CA HIS A 313 -15.32 27.33 5.50
C HIS A 313 -15.64 28.18 4.26
N LYS A 314 -16.53 29.19 4.37
CA LYS A 314 -17.00 30.02 3.25
C LYS A 314 -15.89 30.57 2.32
N LYS A 315 -14.70 30.88 2.85
CA LYS A 315 -13.53 31.33 2.06
C LYS A 315 -12.77 30.17 1.37
N GLY A 316 -12.63 29.02 2.02
CA GLY A 316 -12.03 27.82 1.41
C GLY A 316 -12.92 27.18 0.34
N ILE A 317 -14.25 27.21 0.55
CA ILE A 317 -15.23 26.82 -0.46
C ILE A 317 -15.19 27.78 -1.64
N SER A 318 -15.05 29.10 -1.44
CA SER A 318 -14.91 30.06 -2.56
C SER A 318 -13.60 29.89 -3.33
N ASP A 319 -12.51 29.52 -2.65
CA ASP A 319 -11.25 29.14 -3.29
C ASP A 319 -11.39 27.81 -4.06
N LEU A 320 -12.32 26.96 -3.64
CA LEU A 320 -12.67 25.70 -4.30
C LEU A 320 -13.76 25.84 -5.37
N GLN A 321 -14.32 27.03 -5.58
CA GLN A 321 -15.48 27.28 -6.44
C GLN A 321 -15.13 27.60 -7.92
N PRO A 322 -16.04 27.30 -8.87
CA PRO A 322 -15.76 27.23 -10.31
C PRO A 322 -15.20 28.50 -10.98
N HIS A 323 -15.52 29.67 -10.43
CA HIS A 323 -15.14 30.97 -11.01
C HIS A 323 -13.74 31.44 -10.57
N SER A 324 -13.13 30.79 -9.57
CA SER A 324 -11.80 31.12 -9.06
C SER A 324 -10.65 30.57 -9.94
N TYR A 325 -10.98 29.75 -10.94
CA TYR A 325 -10.03 28.98 -11.76
C TYR A 325 -9.89 29.44 -13.22
N LEU A 326 -10.89 30.18 -13.72
CA LEU A 326 -10.86 30.75 -15.06
C LEU A 326 -9.70 31.75 -15.17
N GLY A 327 -8.69 31.41 -15.97
CA GLY A 327 -7.53 32.28 -16.26
C GLY A 327 -6.32 32.13 -15.34
N LYS A 328 -6.36 31.27 -14.31
CA LYS A 328 -5.19 31.00 -13.45
C LYS A 328 -4.23 29.96 -14.06
N LYS A 329 -2.94 30.08 -13.77
CA LYS A 329 -1.92 29.10 -14.17
C LYS A 329 -2.13 27.78 -13.42
N SER A 330 -1.77 26.65 -14.03
CA SER A 330 -1.89 25.29 -13.44
C SER A 330 -1.26 25.16 -12.04
N GLU A 331 -0.20 25.93 -11.80
CA GLU A 331 0.54 26.00 -10.52
C GLU A 331 -0.28 26.61 -9.38
N GLU A 332 -1.31 27.39 -9.68
CA GLU A 332 -2.17 28.06 -8.70
C GLU A 332 -3.44 27.25 -8.38
N ASN A 333 -3.53 26.00 -8.86
CA ASN A 333 -4.71 25.14 -8.68
C ASN A 333 -4.83 24.66 -7.20
N PRO A 334 -5.85 25.12 -6.46
CA PRO A 334 -6.12 24.71 -5.07
C PRO A 334 -6.34 23.19 -4.92
N LEU A 335 -6.87 22.49 -5.93
CA LEU A 335 -7.00 21.03 -5.91
C LEU A 335 -5.64 20.32 -5.92
N LYS A 336 -4.63 20.87 -6.61
CA LYS A 336 -3.25 20.32 -6.56
C LYS A 336 -2.60 20.53 -5.20
N LYS A 337 -2.83 21.71 -4.59
CA LYS A 337 -2.39 21.98 -3.21
C LYS A 337 -3.09 21.03 -2.23
N MET A 338 -4.39 20.80 -2.42
CA MET A 338 -5.17 19.87 -1.62
C MET A 338 -4.64 18.45 -1.70
N PHE A 339 -4.48 17.95 -2.91
CA PHE A 339 -3.92 16.65 -3.21
C PHE A 339 -2.56 16.46 -2.52
N SER A 340 -1.69 17.48 -2.58
CA SER A 340 -0.37 17.43 -1.94
C SER A 340 -0.44 17.28 -0.41
N VAL A 341 -1.36 18.00 0.25
CA VAL A 341 -1.59 17.90 1.70
C VAL A 341 -2.13 16.51 2.07
N ILE A 342 -3.11 16.03 1.31
CA ILE A 342 -3.71 14.71 1.54
C ILE A 342 -2.67 13.60 1.35
N MET A 343 -1.88 13.65 0.27
CA MET A 343 -0.80 12.69 0.02
C MET A 343 0.25 12.72 1.14
N GLN A 344 0.60 13.90 1.65
CA GLN A 344 1.51 14.02 2.79
C GLN A 344 0.94 13.36 4.04
N GLN A 345 -0.34 13.59 4.35
CA GLN A 345 -0.96 12.93 5.50
C GLN A 345 -1.06 11.42 5.29
N HIS A 346 -1.42 10.97 4.09
CA HIS A 346 -1.50 9.55 3.77
C HIS A 346 -0.15 8.86 3.97
N ALA A 347 0.95 9.53 3.61
CA ALA A 347 2.30 9.03 3.87
C ALA A 347 2.63 8.90 5.35
N ILE A 348 2.25 9.90 6.15
CA ILE A 348 2.43 9.86 7.61
C ILE A 348 1.60 8.72 8.21
N ASN A 349 0.31 8.62 7.87
CA ASN A 349 -0.55 7.54 8.33
C ASN A 349 -0.01 6.16 7.94
N SER A 350 0.53 6.03 6.74
CA SER A 350 1.15 4.80 6.24
C SER A 350 2.41 4.43 7.05
N ALA A 351 3.27 5.39 7.36
CA ALA A 351 4.43 5.15 8.22
C ALA A 351 4.03 4.75 9.66
N VAL A 352 3.00 5.40 10.21
CA VAL A 352 2.45 5.04 11.53
C VAL A 352 1.85 3.64 11.51
N LEU A 353 1.21 3.25 10.42
CA LEU A 353 0.67 1.90 10.23
C LEU A 353 1.78 0.85 10.19
N ILE A 354 2.89 1.11 9.49
CA ILE A 354 4.07 0.24 9.51
C ILE A 354 4.59 0.10 10.96
N GLY A 355 4.76 1.21 11.68
CA GLY A 355 5.19 1.18 13.08
C GLY A 355 4.22 0.40 13.98
N THR A 356 2.92 0.49 13.72
CA THR A 356 1.89 -0.25 14.47
C THR A 356 1.96 -1.76 14.18
N TYR A 357 2.14 -2.14 12.93
CA TYR A 357 2.36 -3.54 12.57
C TYR A 357 3.71 -4.06 13.07
N ALA A 358 4.74 -3.21 13.20
CA ALA A 358 5.98 -3.58 13.86
C ALA A 358 5.75 -3.88 15.34
N MET A 359 4.99 -3.04 16.07
CA MET A 359 4.60 -3.34 17.47
C MET A 359 3.86 -4.68 17.60
N LEU A 360 2.94 -4.97 16.67
CA LEU A 360 2.24 -6.25 16.65
C LEU A 360 3.17 -7.41 16.31
N THR A 361 4.09 -7.22 15.36
CA THR A 361 5.11 -8.21 14.99
C THR A 361 5.97 -8.57 16.20
N ASP A 362 6.49 -7.58 16.92
CA ASP A 362 7.30 -7.80 18.12
C ASP A 362 6.54 -8.62 19.17
N GLU A 363 5.24 -8.33 19.33
CA GLU A 363 4.41 -9.09 20.25
C GLU A 363 4.14 -10.52 19.78
N LEU A 364 3.92 -10.72 18.49
CA LEU A 364 3.77 -12.04 17.88
C LEU A 364 5.06 -12.87 18.00
N VAL A 365 6.22 -12.27 17.78
CA VAL A 365 7.53 -12.91 17.95
C VAL A 365 7.77 -13.28 19.41
N ARG A 366 7.41 -12.40 20.35
CA ARG A 366 7.54 -12.69 21.78
C ARG A 366 6.67 -13.87 22.21
N LEU A 367 5.45 -13.96 21.71
CA LEU A 367 4.50 -15.03 22.04
C LEU A 367 4.87 -16.35 21.35
N VAL A 368 5.22 -16.28 20.07
CA VAL A 368 5.58 -17.43 19.24
C VAL A 368 6.79 -17.05 18.38
N PRO A 369 8.01 -17.30 18.86
CA PRO A 369 9.23 -17.04 18.09
C PRO A 369 9.21 -17.80 16.76
N PRO A 370 9.63 -17.18 15.64
CA PRO A 370 9.76 -17.87 14.37
C PRO A 370 10.93 -18.86 14.42
N ASP A 371 10.81 -19.99 13.72
CA ASP A 371 11.90 -20.96 13.52
C ASP A 371 12.82 -20.51 12.36
N ILE A 372 13.20 -19.23 12.37
CA ILE A 372 13.99 -18.56 11.34
C ILE A 372 15.00 -17.66 12.05
N SER A 373 16.27 -17.77 11.68
CA SER A 373 17.30 -16.87 12.23
C SER A 373 17.09 -15.46 11.68
N PRO A 374 17.22 -14.40 12.51
CA PRO A 374 17.22 -13.02 12.02
C PRO A 374 18.30 -12.75 10.95
N PHE A 375 19.37 -13.56 10.93
CA PHE A 375 20.44 -13.48 9.93
C PHE A 375 20.07 -14.11 8.57
N ASP A 376 18.99 -14.90 8.50
CA ASP A 376 18.50 -15.52 7.26
C ASP A 376 17.65 -14.54 6.44
N ILE A 377 17.19 -13.44 7.06
CA ILE A 377 16.39 -12.40 6.41
C ILE A 377 17.34 -11.44 5.66
N PRO A 378 17.14 -11.19 4.37
CA PRO A 378 18.02 -10.31 3.61
C PRO A 378 17.87 -8.85 4.06
N TYR A 379 18.99 -8.12 4.11
CA TYR A 379 19.08 -6.67 4.31
C TYR A 379 19.26 -5.90 2.99
#